data_AF-A0A847CEV3-F1
#
_entry.id   AF-A0A847CEV3-F1
#
_cell.length_a   1.000
_cell.length_b   1.000
_cell.length_c   1.000
_cell.angle_alpha   90.00
_cell.angle_beta   90.00
_cell.angle_gamma   90.00
#
_symmetry.space_group_name_H-M   'P 1'
#
loop_
_entity.id
_entity.type
_entity.pdbx_description
1 polymer ?
#
loop_
_entity_poly.entity_id
_entity_poly.type
_entity_poly.pdbx_seq_one_letter_code
_entity_poly.pdbx_strand_id
1 'polypeptide(L)'
;MNDNGKFSSDVQKLIKHCRQENNGIINYNKISHDLENLFERASSCPGELPSSIFEYWEKEYVLRSSTLTNEPSEENLNKLKAFFSFLDNSNENPEYINENDWVQLGQLVTYEAEDLPVNILTDLMAIIVDHKAI
;
A
#
# COMPACT_ATOMS: atom_id res chain seq x y z
N MET A 1 9.34 15.59 -8.71
CA MET A 1 10.10 14.60 -7.91
C MET A 1 9.10 13.49 -7.69
N ASN A 2 9.40 12.26 -8.10
CA ASN A 2 8.42 11.16 -8.08
C ASN A 2 8.01 10.86 -6.63
N ASP A 3 6.72 11.01 -6.31
CA ASP A 3 6.19 10.88 -4.95
C ASP A 3 6.39 9.44 -4.41
N ASN A 4 6.46 8.44 -5.29
CA ASN A 4 6.78 7.06 -4.92
C ASN A 4 8.22 6.88 -4.38
N GLY A 5 9.18 7.64 -4.94
CA GLY A 5 10.58 7.62 -4.47
C GLY A 5 10.73 8.21 -3.07
N LYS A 6 9.96 9.25 -2.76
CA LYS A 6 9.91 9.85 -1.42
C LYS A 6 9.23 8.91 -0.44
N PHE A 7 8.05 8.38 -0.78
CA PHE A 7 7.33 7.38 0.03
C PHE A 7 8.25 6.20 0.39
N SER A 8 8.90 5.61 -0.61
CA SER A 8 9.84 4.49 -0.41
C SER A 8 10.99 4.85 0.54
N SER A 9 11.57 6.06 0.43
CA SER A 9 12.63 6.54 1.30
C SER A 9 12.15 6.69 2.75
N ASP A 10 10.94 7.23 2.95
CA ASP A 10 10.39 7.47 4.28
C ASP A 10 9.98 6.17 4.98
N VAL A 11 9.42 5.20 4.24
CA VAL A 11 9.19 3.83 4.74
C VAL A 11 10.51 3.21 5.22
N GLN A 12 11.58 3.29 4.42
CA GLN A 12 12.88 2.73 4.81
C GLN A 12 13.44 3.38 6.09
N LYS A 13 13.29 4.69 6.25
CA LYS A 13 13.72 5.39 7.46
C LYS A 13 12.94 4.92 8.69
N LEU A 14 11.63 4.77 8.57
CA LEU A 14 10.74 4.30 9.63
C LEU A 14 11.10 2.87 10.07
N ILE A 15 11.32 1.96 9.11
CA ILE A 15 11.80 0.60 9.41
C ILE A 15 13.19 0.61 10.07
N LYS A 16 14.11 1.42 9.56
CA LYS A 16 15.47 1.53 10.11
C LYS A 16 15.45 2.02 11.56
N HIS A 17 14.63 3.03 11.86
CA HIS A 17 14.48 3.55 13.22
C HIS A 17 13.93 2.48 14.17
N CYS A 18 12.87 1.77 13.76
CA CYS A 18 12.31 0.66 14.54
C CYS A 18 13.35 -0.41 14.88
N ARG A 19 14.16 -0.83 13.90
CA ARG A 19 15.23 -1.81 14.11
C ARG A 19 16.28 -1.31 15.10
N GLN A 20 16.66 -0.02 15.02
CA GLN A 20 17.63 0.57 15.95
C GLN A 20 17.13 0.54 17.40
N GLU A 21 15.83 0.72 17.61
CA GLU A 21 15.20 0.71 18.94
C GLU A 21 14.82 -0.70 19.44
N ASN A 22 14.93 -1.72 18.60
CA ASN A 22 14.40 -3.06 18.87
C ASN A 22 15.41 -4.18 18.54
N ASN A 23 16.68 -3.99 18.92
CA ASN A 23 17.76 -4.98 18.78
C ASN A 23 17.92 -5.55 17.36
N GLY A 24 17.68 -4.74 16.33
CA GLY A 24 17.78 -5.14 14.92
C GLY A 24 16.55 -5.84 14.35
N ILE A 25 15.53 -6.12 15.17
CA ILE A 25 14.30 -6.81 14.76
C ILE A 25 13.20 -5.78 14.51
N ILE A 26 12.39 -5.96 13.47
CA ILE A 26 11.23 -5.09 13.24
C ILE A 26 10.14 -5.44 14.27
N ASN A 27 9.50 -4.42 14.82
CA ASN A 27 8.28 -4.59 15.61
C ASN A 27 7.16 -3.83 14.92
N TYR A 28 6.37 -4.54 14.09
CA TYR A 28 5.30 -3.93 13.32
C TYR A 28 4.30 -3.17 14.19
N ASN A 29 3.93 -3.69 15.37
CA ASN A 29 3.01 -3.02 16.29
C ASN A 29 3.50 -1.63 16.75
N LYS A 30 4.80 -1.36 16.70
CA LYS A 30 5.35 -0.05 17.04
C LYS A 30 5.30 0.95 15.90
N ILE A 31 5.11 0.49 14.67
CA ILE A 31 5.19 1.31 13.46
C ILE A 31 3.95 1.25 12.59
N SER A 32 2.99 0.37 12.88
CA SER A 32 1.80 0.16 12.04
C SER A 32 1.05 1.46 11.81
N HIS A 33 0.76 2.19 12.89
CA HIS A 33 0.09 3.48 12.81
C HIS A 33 0.91 4.55 12.08
N ASP A 34 2.23 4.60 12.29
CA ASP A 34 3.08 5.57 11.58
C ASP A 34 3.17 5.23 10.08
N LEU A 35 3.14 3.95 9.73
CA LEU A 35 3.19 3.47 8.35
C LEU A 35 1.87 3.72 7.61
N GLU A 36 0.74 3.50 8.28
CA GLU A 36 -0.60 3.83 7.80
C GLU A 36 -0.73 5.32 7.53
N ASN A 37 -0.41 6.16 8.53
CA ASN A 37 -0.40 7.61 8.39
C ASN A 37 0.52 8.08 7.25
N LEU A 38 1.67 7.43 7.08
CA LEU A 38 2.60 7.76 6.00
C LEU A 38 1.99 7.41 4.64
N PHE A 39 1.35 6.24 4.52
CA PHE A 39 0.70 5.79 3.29
C PHE A 39 -0.43 6.73 2.86
N GLU A 40 -1.32 7.06 3.80
CA GLU A 40 -2.45 7.97 3.56
C GLU A 40 -1.97 9.38 3.18
N ARG A 41 -1.03 9.96 3.93
CA ARG A 41 -0.56 11.33 3.69
C ARG A 41 0.29 11.47 2.44
N ALA A 42 0.97 10.40 2.04
CA ALA A 42 1.75 10.40 0.82
C ALA A 42 0.85 10.24 -0.42
N SER A 43 -0.33 9.63 -0.26
CA SER A 43 -1.26 9.41 -1.37
C SER A 43 -1.89 10.72 -1.82
N SER A 44 -1.98 10.91 -3.12
CA SER A 44 -2.75 11.99 -3.75
C SER A 44 -4.25 11.65 -3.85
N CYS A 45 -4.63 10.40 -3.58
CA CYS A 45 -5.99 9.90 -3.67
C CYS A 45 -6.83 10.37 -2.46
N PRO A 46 -7.97 11.04 -2.66
CA PRO A 46 -8.82 11.51 -1.57
C PRO A 46 -9.73 10.40 -1.04
N GLY A 47 -10.38 10.69 0.10
CA GLY A 47 -11.33 9.78 0.73
C GLY A 47 -10.64 8.64 1.47
N GLU A 48 -11.38 7.56 1.70
CA GLU A 48 -10.96 6.43 2.53
C GLU A 48 -10.22 5.34 1.75
N LEU A 49 -10.14 5.45 0.40
CA LEU A 49 -9.50 4.43 -0.43
C LEU A 49 -8.04 4.10 -0.02
N PRO A 50 -7.16 5.08 0.29
CA PRO A 50 -5.83 4.77 0.79
C PRO A 50 -5.84 3.93 2.07
N SER A 51 -6.74 4.26 3.00
CA SER A 51 -6.88 3.54 4.27
C SER A 51 -7.39 2.12 4.03
N SER A 52 -8.44 1.97 3.20
CA SER A 52 -9.00 0.67 2.81
C SER A 52 -7.97 -0.24 2.13
N ILE A 53 -7.10 0.31 1.27
CA ILE A 53 -6.00 -0.44 0.63
C ILE A 53 -4.91 -0.82 1.63
N PHE A 54 -4.56 0.09 2.55
CA PHE A 54 -3.59 -0.19 3.60
C PHE A 54 -4.08 -1.32 4.51
N GLU A 55 -5.35 -1.27 4.92
CA GLU A 55 -5.97 -2.28 5.77
C GLU A 55 -6.01 -3.64 5.08
N TYR A 56 -6.31 -3.69 3.77
CA TYR A 56 -6.21 -4.91 2.98
C TYR A 56 -4.78 -5.48 3.00
N TRP A 57 -3.77 -4.65 2.74
CA TRP A 57 -2.38 -5.06 2.77
C TRP A 57 -1.96 -5.61 4.13
N GLU A 58 -2.29 -4.90 5.21
CA GLU A 58 -1.95 -5.30 6.58
C GLU A 58 -2.60 -6.65 6.91
N LYS A 59 -3.90 -6.80 6.65
CA LYS A 59 -4.62 -8.04 6.93
C LYS A 59 -4.10 -9.22 6.12
N GLU A 60 -3.82 -9.03 4.84
CA GLU A 60 -3.47 -10.13 3.93
C GLU A 60 -2.01 -10.55 4.08
N TYR A 61 -1.10 -9.60 4.23
CA TYR A 61 0.33 -9.85 4.10
C TYR A 61 1.11 -9.74 5.40
N VAL A 62 0.62 -8.98 6.38
CA VAL A 62 1.30 -8.80 7.66
C VAL A 62 0.66 -9.68 8.73
N LEU A 63 -0.62 -9.46 9.03
CA LEU A 63 -1.29 -10.07 10.18
C LEU A 63 -1.59 -11.57 10.00
N ARG A 64 -1.64 -12.07 8.76
CA ARG A 64 -1.75 -13.51 8.46
C ARG A 64 -0.45 -14.28 8.61
N SER A 65 0.70 -13.60 8.69
CA SER A 65 1.99 -14.26 8.78
C SER A 65 2.12 -15.09 10.06
N SER A 66 2.57 -16.34 9.93
CA SER A 66 2.88 -17.19 11.08
C SER A 66 4.09 -16.71 11.88
N THR A 67 4.83 -15.73 11.35
CA THR A 67 6.07 -15.17 11.92
C THR A 67 6.01 -13.66 12.00
N LEU A 68 5.00 -13.11 12.69
CA LEU A 68 4.78 -11.67 12.88
C LEU A 68 6.02 -10.89 13.35
N THR A 69 6.93 -11.53 14.10
CA THR A 69 8.17 -10.89 14.58
C THR A 69 9.14 -10.51 13.46
N ASN A 70 8.95 -11.04 12.25
CA ASN A 70 9.76 -10.75 11.07
C ASN A 70 9.01 -9.89 10.04
N GLU A 71 7.81 -9.44 10.37
CA GLU A 71 6.98 -8.65 9.48
C GLU A 71 7.04 -7.14 9.79
N PRO A 72 6.77 -6.28 8.79
CA PRO A 72 6.64 -6.62 7.36
C PRO A 72 7.99 -7.00 6.74
N SER A 73 8.00 -8.10 5.99
CA SER A 73 9.13 -8.53 5.15
C SER A 73 9.42 -7.52 4.03
N GLU A 74 10.58 -7.63 3.38
CA GLU A 74 10.91 -6.76 2.24
C GLU A 74 9.93 -6.94 1.07
N GLU A 75 9.50 -8.16 0.81
CA GLU A 75 8.49 -8.45 -0.21
C GLU A 75 7.14 -7.81 0.13
N ASN A 76 6.71 -7.90 1.39
CA ASN A 76 5.47 -7.26 1.87
C ASN A 76 5.56 -5.73 1.78
N LEU A 77 6.72 -5.15 2.08
CA LEU A 77 6.95 -3.71 1.88
C LEU A 77 6.95 -3.32 0.40
N ASN A 78 7.43 -4.17 -0.50
CA ASN A 78 7.39 -3.91 -1.94
C ASN A 78 5.95 -4.00 -2.49
N LYS A 79 5.12 -4.91 -1.96
CA LYS A 79 3.67 -4.92 -2.22
C LYS A 79 3.01 -3.61 -1.80
N LEU A 80 3.29 -3.12 -0.59
CA LEU A 80 2.75 -1.85 -0.12
C LEU A 80 3.13 -0.69 -1.05
N LYS A 81 4.38 -0.64 -1.53
CA LYS A 81 4.82 0.37 -2.50
C LYS A 81 4.15 0.22 -3.86
N ALA A 82 3.89 -1.00 -4.32
CA ALA A 82 3.16 -1.22 -5.56
C ALA A 82 1.70 -0.74 -5.43
N PHE A 83 1.05 -0.98 -4.29
CA PHE A 83 -0.28 -0.43 -4.01
C PHE A 83 -0.29 1.11 -3.93
N PHE A 84 0.75 1.70 -3.34
CA PHE A 84 0.94 3.15 -3.38
C PHE A 84 1.09 3.65 -4.82
N SER A 85 1.88 2.93 -5.64
CA SER A 85 2.13 3.27 -7.03
C SER A 85 0.83 3.29 -7.83
N PHE A 86 -0.03 2.28 -7.62
CA PHE A 86 -1.38 2.22 -8.18
C PHE A 86 -2.22 3.45 -7.81
N LEU A 87 -2.27 3.82 -6.53
CA LEU A 87 -3.03 4.99 -6.05
C LEU A 87 -2.54 6.31 -6.66
N ASP A 88 -1.24 6.43 -6.91
CA ASP A 88 -0.63 7.62 -7.52
C ASP A 88 -0.69 7.60 -9.05
N ASN A 89 -1.51 6.72 -9.64
CA ASN A 89 -1.65 6.51 -11.09
C ASN A 89 -0.27 6.29 -11.77
N SER A 90 0.62 5.60 -11.08
CA SER A 90 1.95 5.24 -11.57
C SER A 90 2.04 3.73 -11.77
N ASN A 91 2.77 3.30 -12.80
CA ASN A 91 2.95 1.88 -13.12
C ASN A 91 4.27 1.34 -12.57
N GLU A 92 4.62 1.70 -11.34
CA GLU A 92 5.86 1.27 -10.72
C GLU A 92 5.71 -0.06 -9.99
N ASN A 93 6.57 -1.01 -10.35
CA ASN A 93 6.65 -2.36 -9.78
C ASN A 93 5.32 -3.17 -9.81
N PRO A 94 4.56 -3.18 -10.93
CA PRO A 94 3.29 -3.92 -11.02
C PRO A 94 3.45 -5.43 -10.81
N GLU A 95 4.66 -5.98 -10.98
CA GLU A 95 4.98 -7.38 -10.75
C GLU A 95 4.78 -7.86 -9.30
N TYR A 96 4.69 -6.95 -8.33
CA TYR A 96 4.39 -7.30 -6.94
C TYR A 96 2.88 -7.44 -6.66
N ILE A 97 2.02 -7.00 -7.59
CA ILE A 97 0.56 -7.09 -7.48
C ILE A 97 0.10 -8.36 -8.21
N ASN A 98 -0.42 -9.33 -7.47
CA ASN A 98 -0.92 -10.56 -8.06
C ASN A 98 -2.38 -10.41 -8.54
N GLU A 99 -2.92 -11.43 -9.20
CA GLU A 99 -4.28 -11.41 -9.74
C GLU A 99 -5.35 -11.16 -8.66
N ASN A 100 -5.21 -11.79 -7.48
CA ASN A 100 -6.14 -11.60 -6.37
C ASN A 100 -6.06 -10.18 -5.79
N ASP A 101 -4.85 -9.61 -5.72
CA ASP A 101 -4.65 -8.22 -5.32
C ASP A 101 -5.36 -7.27 -6.28
N TRP A 102 -5.23 -7.47 -7.59
CA TRP A 102 -5.90 -6.61 -8.57
C TRP A 102 -7.43 -6.69 -8.45
N VAL A 103 -7.98 -7.90 -8.24
CA VAL A 103 -9.43 -8.07 -8.00
C VAL A 103 -9.86 -7.32 -6.74
N GLN A 104 -9.08 -7.40 -5.66
CA GLN A 104 -9.38 -6.69 -4.41
C GLN A 104 -9.27 -5.17 -4.58
N LEU A 105 -8.24 -4.66 -5.27
CA LEU A 105 -8.13 -3.24 -5.60
C LEU A 105 -9.37 -2.77 -6.40
N GLY A 106 -9.84 -3.56 -7.37
CA GLY A 106 -11.07 -3.27 -8.11
C GLY A 106 -12.32 -3.21 -7.23
N GLN A 107 -12.45 -4.14 -6.28
CA GLN A 107 -13.56 -4.13 -5.31
C GLN A 107 -13.51 -2.91 -4.40
N LEU A 108 -12.33 -2.55 -3.89
CA LEU A 108 -12.14 -1.39 -3.02
C LEU A 108 -12.41 -0.08 -3.77
N VAL A 109 -11.87 0.09 -4.99
CA VAL A 109 -12.16 1.27 -5.82
C VAL A 109 -13.65 1.40 -6.12
N THR A 110 -14.33 0.28 -6.40
CA THR A 110 -15.78 0.29 -6.64
C THR A 110 -16.56 0.63 -5.38
N TYR A 111 -16.14 0.13 -4.23
CA TYR A 111 -16.79 0.40 -2.94
C TYR A 111 -16.69 1.88 -2.55
N GLU A 112 -15.53 2.50 -2.76
CA GLU A 112 -15.28 3.91 -2.44
C GLU A 112 -15.70 4.88 -3.58
N ALA A 113 -16.30 4.37 -4.66
CA ALA A 113 -16.52 5.13 -5.89
C ALA A 113 -17.36 6.40 -5.72
N GLU A 114 -18.29 6.43 -4.74
CA GLU A 114 -19.14 7.58 -4.46
C GLU A 114 -18.34 8.78 -3.90
N ASP A 115 -17.25 8.52 -3.19
CA ASP A 115 -16.42 9.54 -2.54
C ASP A 115 -15.20 9.96 -3.37
N LEU A 116 -14.95 9.27 -4.49
CA LEU A 116 -13.82 9.54 -5.39
C LEU A 116 -14.18 10.58 -6.47
N PRO A 117 -13.29 11.56 -6.74
CA PRO A 117 -13.42 12.40 -7.91
C PRO A 117 -13.45 11.56 -9.20
N VAL A 118 -14.36 11.89 -10.10
CA VAL A 118 -14.61 11.12 -11.35
C VAL A 118 -13.33 10.89 -12.15
N ASN A 119 -12.42 11.87 -12.21
CA ASN A 119 -11.15 11.73 -12.94
C ASN A 119 -10.25 10.66 -12.29
N ILE A 120 -10.13 10.66 -10.97
CA ILE A 120 -9.32 9.67 -10.23
C ILE A 120 -9.95 8.28 -10.38
N LEU A 121 -11.28 8.18 -10.21
CA LEU A 121 -12.00 6.93 -10.41
C LEU A 121 -11.79 6.37 -11.82
N THR A 122 -11.86 7.23 -12.84
CA THR A 122 -11.64 6.83 -14.24
C THR A 122 -10.23 6.30 -14.46
N ASP A 123 -9.22 6.99 -13.92
CA ASP A 123 -7.81 6.60 -14.04
C ASP A 123 -7.53 5.25 -13.36
N LEU A 124 -8.00 5.07 -12.12
CA LEU A 124 -7.81 3.81 -11.38
C LEU A 124 -8.53 2.64 -12.06
N MET A 125 -9.76 2.86 -12.53
CA MET A 125 -10.52 1.83 -13.25
C MET A 125 -9.85 1.44 -14.57
N ALA A 126 -9.22 2.39 -15.28
CA ALA A 126 -8.47 2.07 -16.49
C ALA A 126 -7.31 1.11 -16.19
N ILE A 127 -6.55 1.35 -15.10
CA ILE A 127 -5.48 0.45 -14.67
C ILE A 127 -6.05 -0.94 -14.32
N ILE A 128 -7.13 -1.01 -13.55
CA ILE A 128 -7.77 -2.28 -13.15
C ILE A 128 -8.20 -3.09 -14.38
N VAL A 129 -8.80 -2.43 -15.38
CA VAL A 129 -9.22 -3.05 -16.65
C VAL A 129 -8.03 -3.59 -17.44
N ASP A 130 -6.95 -2.82 -17.54
CA ASP A 130 -5.73 -3.23 -18.25
C ASP A 130 -5.09 -4.48 -17.64
N HIS A 131 -5.19 -4.63 -16.32
CA HIS A 131 -4.75 -5.82 -15.58
C HIS A 131 -5.77 -6.96 -15.57
N LYS A 132 -6.89 -6.84 -16.31
CA LYS A 132 -7.98 -7.84 -16.44
C LYS A 132 -8.63 -8.23 -15.11
N ALA A 133 -8.67 -7.30 -14.16
CA ALA A 133 -9.25 -7.54 -12.84
C ALA A 133 -10.69 -7.03 -12.75
N ILE A 134 -11.58 -7.66 -13.54
CA ILE A 134 -13.01 -7.36 -13.58
C ILE A 134 -13.80 -8.66 -13.54
#